data_AF-A0A6V8N2D9-F1
#
_entry.id   AF-A0A6V8N2D9-F1
#
_cell.length_a   1.000
_cell.length_b   1.000
_cell.length_c   1.000
_cell.angle_alpha   90.00
_cell.angle_beta   90.00
_cell.angle_gamma   90.00
#
_symmetry.space_group_name_H-M   'P 1'
#
loop_
_entity.id
_entity.type
_entity.pdbx_description
1 polymer ?
#
loop_
_entity_poly.entity_id
_entity_poly.type
_entity_poly.pdbx_seq_one_letter_code
_entity_poly.pdbx_strand_id
1 'polypeptide(L)'
;MTEVTTKIKKPRGKVRLLEGKCIACGARCQGSCPVDGIEMNAAGEPEILLAKCIGCLKCVKACPGGALEIFYSPEELEILAALDGQKTLAEEDADPEEKARRDLVAQYRGVWVFVEQTDGEAARVSWELLGKGAELAIKLGVELCAVVLGDRVEHLCQEALCYGAQKVYLMDQPVLRHYRTYPYLDALCYLIEKHRPEVVLMGATGLGRDLAGAVATRVGTGLTADCTGLDIDEHRNLMQTRPAFGGNIMATIMCDRFRPQMATVRAHVMTLPERQPFATGSIVHETLPINEALVFTKVLEVIRENRGDQVDVAGAEFIVSGGRGMMSKENFGILQELADELGGVVAASRSAVDAGWMPAERQVGQTGKTVRPKIYLACGISGAIQHLVGMQDSDLVIAINRDPQAPIFEVAGYGIVGDLFKVVPAITSYLRELKGVR
;
A
#
# COMPACT_ATOMS: atom_id res chain seq x y z
N MET A 1 -43.68 -39.75 -6.26
CA MET A 1 -42.68 -40.72 -6.74
C MET A 1 -41.37 -39.97 -6.85
N THR A 2 -40.58 -39.99 -5.79
CA THR A 2 -39.31 -39.27 -5.68
C THR A 2 -38.24 -40.09 -6.40
N GLU A 3 -37.78 -39.60 -7.56
CA GLU A 3 -36.64 -40.16 -8.26
C GLU A 3 -35.37 -39.94 -7.42
N VAL A 4 -34.85 -41.03 -6.87
CA VAL A 4 -33.57 -41.05 -6.16
C VAL A 4 -32.47 -41.00 -7.22
N THR A 5 -31.98 -39.79 -7.53
CA THR A 5 -30.76 -39.61 -8.33
C THR A 5 -29.59 -40.22 -7.56
N THR A 6 -29.21 -41.43 -7.96
CA THR A 6 -28.14 -42.18 -7.33
C THR A 6 -26.83 -41.53 -7.77
N LYS A 7 -26.18 -40.77 -6.87
CA LYS A 7 -24.87 -40.13 -7.15
C LYS A 7 -23.87 -41.20 -7.65
N ILE A 8 -23.52 -41.13 -8.93
CA ILE A 8 -22.53 -42.00 -9.55
C ILE A 8 -21.17 -41.66 -8.92
N LYS A 9 -20.60 -42.60 -8.14
CA LYS A 9 -19.29 -42.42 -7.49
C LYS A 9 -18.19 -42.59 -8.52
N LYS A 10 -17.26 -41.63 -8.59
CA LYS A 10 -16.08 -41.69 -9.47
C LYS A 10 -15.27 -42.97 -9.18
N PRO A 11 -15.06 -43.85 -10.18
CA PRO A 11 -14.29 -45.08 -9.98
C PRO A 11 -12.82 -44.72 -9.70
N ARG A 12 -12.24 -45.35 -8.68
CA ARG A 12 -10.88 -45.03 -8.20
C ARG A 12 -9.78 -45.87 -8.86
N GLY A 13 -10.16 -46.82 -9.74
CA GLY A 13 -9.25 -47.74 -10.41
C GLY A 13 -8.56 -48.70 -9.45
N LYS A 14 -7.98 -49.79 -9.99
CA LYS A 14 -7.19 -50.75 -9.21
C LYS A 14 -5.75 -50.75 -9.70
N VAL A 15 -4.81 -51.01 -8.81
CA VAL A 15 -3.38 -51.01 -9.15
C VAL A 15 -2.98 -52.38 -9.67
N ARG A 16 -2.20 -52.43 -10.75
CA ARG A 16 -1.60 -53.64 -11.32
C ARG A 16 -0.08 -53.48 -11.42
N LEU A 17 0.64 -54.61 -11.36
CA LEU A 17 2.07 -54.67 -11.62
C LEU A 17 2.33 -54.79 -13.13
N LEU A 18 3.29 -54.02 -13.63
CA LEU A 18 3.84 -54.18 -14.98
C LEU A 18 4.95 -55.24 -14.95
N GLU A 19 4.73 -56.34 -15.66
CA GLU A 19 5.67 -57.46 -15.73
C GLU A 19 7.06 -56.99 -16.19
N GLY A 20 8.11 -57.43 -15.48
CA GLY A 20 9.51 -57.13 -15.83
C GLY A 20 10.05 -55.75 -15.42
N LYS A 21 9.23 -54.87 -14.83
CA LYS A 21 9.69 -53.55 -14.34
C LYS A 21 9.96 -53.49 -12.83
N CYS A 22 9.63 -54.56 -12.11
CA CYS A 22 9.89 -54.61 -10.67
C CYS A 22 11.38 -54.78 -10.38
N ILE A 23 11.95 -53.89 -9.56
CA ILE A 23 13.36 -53.94 -9.15
C ILE A 23 13.55 -54.59 -7.76
N ALA A 24 12.53 -55.27 -7.23
CA ALA A 24 12.54 -55.96 -5.94
C ALA A 24 13.16 -55.12 -4.79
N CYS A 25 12.76 -53.85 -4.66
CA CYS A 25 13.40 -52.86 -3.76
C CYS A 25 13.12 -53.04 -2.25
N GLY A 26 12.77 -54.25 -1.80
CA GLY A 26 12.55 -54.55 -0.37
C GLY A 26 11.20 -54.08 0.18
N ALA A 27 10.10 -54.41 -0.50
CA ALA A 27 8.73 -54.32 0.02
C ALA A 27 8.16 -52.93 0.41
N ARG A 28 8.73 -51.83 -0.10
CA ARG A 28 8.20 -50.46 0.18
C ARG A 28 6.74 -50.24 -0.22
N CYS A 29 6.28 -50.88 -1.30
CA CYS A 29 4.89 -50.79 -1.73
C CYS A 29 3.93 -51.54 -0.78
N GLN A 30 4.38 -52.60 -0.12
CA GLN A 30 3.60 -53.31 0.91
C GLN A 30 3.40 -52.41 2.14
N GLY A 31 4.47 -51.84 2.69
CA GLY A 31 4.38 -50.95 3.87
C GLY A 31 3.64 -49.64 3.61
N SER A 32 3.50 -49.22 2.36
CA SER A 32 2.76 -48.01 1.98
C SER A 32 1.26 -48.25 1.73
N CYS A 33 0.82 -49.52 1.76
CA CYS A 33 -0.57 -49.89 1.53
C CYS A 33 -1.37 -49.82 2.83
N PRO A 34 -2.35 -48.90 2.95
CA PRO A 34 -3.11 -48.73 4.20
C PRO A 34 -4.11 -49.86 4.48
N VAL A 35 -4.27 -50.80 3.55
CA VAL A 35 -5.25 -51.91 3.61
C VAL A 35 -4.59 -53.28 3.45
N ASP A 36 -3.25 -53.33 3.53
CA ASP A 36 -2.45 -54.56 3.40
C ASP A 36 -2.83 -55.41 2.17
N GLY A 37 -3.16 -54.73 1.06
CA GLY A 37 -3.60 -55.36 -0.18
C GLY A 37 -2.47 -55.81 -1.10
N ILE A 38 -1.21 -55.78 -0.65
CA ILE A 38 -0.03 -56.14 -1.44
C ILE A 38 0.80 -57.13 -0.62
N GLU A 39 0.97 -58.34 -1.14
CA GLU A 39 1.83 -59.38 -0.57
C GLU A 39 3.05 -59.59 -1.47
N MET A 40 4.17 -60.05 -0.93
CA MET A 40 5.40 -60.24 -1.70
C MET A 40 5.56 -61.72 -2.03
N ASN A 41 5.82 -62.04 -3.30
CA ASN A 41 6.13 -63.40 -3.71
C ASN A 41 7.59 -63.77 -3.34
N ALA A 42 7.95 -65.05 -3.48
CA ALA A 42 9.30 -65.55 -3.16
C ALA A 42 10.43 -64.93 -4.02
N ALA A 43 10.09 -64.28 -5.14
CA ALA A 43 11.02 -63.56 -6.01
C ALA A 43 11.17 -62.08 -5.64
N GLY A 44 10.46 -61.58 -4.62
CA GLY A 44 10.51 -60.20 -4.16
C GLY A 44 9.65 -59.22 -4.98
N GLU A 45 8.72 -59.73 -5.79
CA GLU A 45 7.76 -58.94 -6.56
C GLU A 45 6.42 -58.82 -5.83
N PRO A 46 5.73 -57.67 -5.93
CA PRO A 46 4.46 -57.44 -5.25
C PRO A 46 3.29 -58.10 -5.99
N GLU A 47 2.62 -59.02 -5.33
CA GLU A 47 1.33 -59.59 -5.72
C GLU A 47 0.19 -58.78 -5.12
N ILE A 48 -0.68 -58.22 -5.98
CA ILE A 48 -1.72 -57.28 -5.56
C ILE A 48 -3.05 -58.01 -5.43
N LEU A 49 -3.59 -58.06 -4.22
CA LEU A 49 -4.92 -58.61 -3.95
C LEU A 49 -6.00 -57.63 -4.41
N LEU A 50 -6.51 -57.82 -5.63
CA LEU A 50 -7.52 -56.96 -6.26
C LEU A 50 -8.83 -56.83 -5.45
N ALA A 51 -9.12 -57.77 -4.55
CA ALA A 51 -10.29 -57.72 -3.67
C ALA A 51 -10.15 -56.68 -2.54
N LYS A 52 -8.93 -56.39 -2.08
CA LYS A 52 -8.64 -55.45 -1.00
C LYS A 52 -8.18 -54.07 -1.49
N CYS A 53 -7.90 -53.92 -2.79
CA CYS A 53 -7.38 -52.69 -3.36
C CYS A 53 -8.44 -51.57 -3.41
N ILE A 54 -8.13 -50.42 -2.77
CA ILE A 54 -9.03 -49.25 -2.70
C ILE A 54 -8.67 -48.11 -3.65
N GLY A 55 -7.67 -48.28 -4.54
CA GLY A 55 -7.28 -47.26 -5.53
C GLY A 55 -6.68 -45.98 -4.94
N CYS A 56 -5.96 -46.07 -3.81
CA CYS A 56 -5.48 -44.90 -3.05
C CYS A 56 -4.17 -44.26 -3.56
N LEU A 57 -3.53 -44.83 -4.59
CA LEU A 57 -2.32 -44.32 -5.27
C LEU A 57 -1.03 -44.20 -4.46
N LYS A 58 -1.05 -44.52 -3.16
CA LYS A 58 0.14 -44.44 -2.31
C LYS A 58 1.25 -45.40 -2.76
N CYS A 59 0.89 -46.62 -3.17
CA CYS A 59 1.85 -47.61 -3.66
C CYS A 59 2.53 -47.21 -4.98
N VAL A 60 1.82 -46.51 -5.87
CA VAL A 60 2.39 -45.99 -7.13
C VAL A 60 3.44 -44.91 -6.82
N LYS A 61 3.12 -43.95 -5.94
CA LYS A 61 4.08 -42.91 -5.53
C LYS A 61 5.27 -43.46 -4.75
N ALA A 62 5.07 -44.54 -4.01
CA ALA A 62 6.14 -45.18 -3.23
C ALA A 62 7.06 -46.09 -4.05
N CYS A 63 6.72 -46.40 -5.31
CA CYS A 63 7.50 -47.30 -6.16
C CYS A 63 8.59 -46.52 -6.91
N PRO A 64 9.88 -46.68 -6.55
CA PRO A 64 10.97 -45.96 -7.22
C PRO A 64 11.21 -46.44 -8.66
N GLY A 65 10.80 -47.68 -8.99
CA GLY A 65 10.94 -48.25 -10.33
C GLY A 65 9.75 -47.99 -11.26
N GLY A 66 8.71 -47.28 -10.80
CA GLY A 66 7.51 -47.02 -11.61
C GLY A 66 6.79 -48.29 -12.09
N ALA A 67 6.93 -49.41 -11.38
CA ALA A 67 6.45 -50.72 -11.81
C ALA A 67 4.94 -50.91 -11.61
N LEU A 68 4.25 -49.97 -10.95
CA LEU A 68 2.83 -50.06 -10.59
C LEU A 68 2.03 -49.01 -11.36
N GLU A 69 0.99 -49.45 -12.07
CA GLU A 69 0.09 -48.58 -12.85
C GLU A 69 -1.36 -48.76 -12.39
N ILE A 70 -2.18 -47.73 -12.57
CA ILE A 70 -3.64 -47.84 -12.37
C ILE A 70 -4.25 -48.45 -13.62
N PHE A 71 -5.08 -49.45 -13.43
CA PHE A 71 -5.96 -49.98 -14.44
C PHE A 71 -7.42 -49.69 -14.06
N TYR A 72 -8.19 -49.27 -15.05
CA TYR A 72 -9.64 -49.06 -14.97
C TYR A 72 -10.32 -50.14 -15.80
N SER A 73 -11.43 -50.70 -15.32
CA SER A 73 -12.22 -51.61 -16.15
C SER A 73 -12.88 -50.87 -17.33
N PRO A 74 -13.28 -51.57 -18.41
CA PRO A 74 -13.94 -50.94 -19.57
C PRO A 74 -15.19 -50.14 -19.18
N GLU A 75 -15.96 -50.64 -18.22
CA GLU A 75 -17.15 -49.98 -17.67
C GLU A 75 -16.79 -48.72 -16.85
N GLU A 76 -15.66 -48.72 -16.14
CA GLU A 76 -15.17 -47.55 -15.39
C GLU A 76 -14.62 -46.45 -16.32
N LEU A 77 -14.07 -46.83 -17.48
CA LEU A 77 -13.63 -45.91 -18.52
C LEU A 77 -14.81 -45.22 -19.21
N GLU A 78 -15.92 -45.92 -19.44
CA GLU A 78 -17.16 -45.32 -19.95
C GLU A 78 -17.77 -44.31 -18.97
N ILE A 79 -17.73 -44.62 -17.67
CA ILE A 79 -18.18 -43.69 -16.61
C ILE A 79 -17.24 -42.46 -16.52
N LEU A 80 -15.93 -42.63 -16.70
CA LEU A 80 -14.98 -41.52 -16.75
C LEU A 80 -15.17 -40.65 -18.01
N ALA A 81 -15.47 -41.24 -19.17
CA ALA A 81 -15.77 -40.51 -20.39
C ALA A 81 -17.08 -39.70 -20.28
N ALA A 82 -18.11 -40.26 -19.63
CA ALA A 82 -19.34 -39.54 -19.32
C ALA A 82 -19.13 -38.36 -18.34
N LEU A 83 -18.17 -38.48 -17.42
CA LEU A 83 -17.79 -37.41 -16.49
C LEU A 83 -16.90 -36.33 -17.13
N ASP A 84 -16.02 -36.67 -18.08
CA ASP A 84 -15.23 -35.69 -18.81
C ASP A 84 -16.09 -34.86 -19.78
N GLY A 85 -17.19 -35.43 -20.31
CA GLY A 85 -18.21 -34.65 -21.03
C GLY A 85 -18.94 -33.62 -20.16
N GLN A 86 -18.94 -33.78 -18.84
CA GLN A 86 -19.47 -32.81 -17.88
C GLN A 86 -18.43 -31.79 -17.41
N LYS A 87 -17.14 -31.95 -17.72
CA LYS A 87 -16.11 -30.95 -17.33
C LYS A 87 -16.26 -29.61 -18.05
N THR A 88 -16.90 -29.56 -19.22
CA THR A 88 -17.27 -28.29 -19.86
C THR A 88 -18.33 -27.50 -19.10
N LEU A 89 -18.97 -28.09 -18.08
CA LEU A 89 -19.85 -27.40 -17.12
C LEU A 89 -19.16 -27.19 -15.75
N ALA A 90 -17.94 -27.68 -15.55
CA ALA A 90 -17.20 -27.57 -14.28
C ALA A 90 -16.38 -26.27 -14.15
N GLU A 91 -16.53 -25.32 -15.07
CA GLU A 91 -16.18 -23.91 -14.84
C GLU A 91 -17.28 -23.17 -14.05
N GLU A 92 -18.46 -23.76 -13.85
CA GLU A 92 -19.58 -23.12 -13.15
C GLU A 92 -19.68 -23.42 -11.64
N ASP A 93 -18.88 -24.34 -11.10
CA ASP A 93 -18.76 -24.51 -9.64
C ASP A 93 -17.67 -23.59 -9.08
N ALA A 94 -17.79 -22.28 -9.35
CA ALA A 94 -17.18 -21.30 -8.46
C ALA A 94 -17.79 -21.52 -7.07
N ASP A 95 -16.94 -21.70 -6.06
CA ASP A 95 -17.35 -21.85 -4.66
C ASP A 95 -18.48 -20.84 -4.37
N PRO A 96 -19.64 -21.22 -3.81
CA PRO A 96 -20.73 -20.28 -3.54
C PRO A 96 -20.26 -19.01 -2.79
N GLU A 97 -19.19 -19.11 -2.00
CA GLU A 97 -18.53 -17.96 -1.36
C GLU A 97 -17.82 -17.03 -2.36
N GLU A 98 -17.20 -17.57 -3.41
CA GLU A 98 -16.51 -16.82 -4.47
C GLU A 98 -17.49 -16.15 -5.45
N LYS A 99 -18.63 -16.80 -5.73
CA LYS A 99 -19.72 -16.19 -6.51
C LYS A 99 -20.38 -15.05 -5.73
N ALA A 100 -20.69 -15.27 -4.46
CA ALA A 100 -21.18 -14.20 -3.57
C ALA A 100 -20.18 -13.05 -3.44
N ARG A 101 -18.87 -13.34 -3.40
CA ARG A 101 -17.81 -12.32 -3.40
C ARG A 101 -17.79 -11.51 -4.69
N ARG A 102 -17.91 -12.16 -5.85
CA ARG A 102 -18.00 -11.47 -7.16
C ARG A 102 -19.25 -10.59 -7.25
N ASP A 103 -20.39 -11.08 -6.79
CA ASP A 103 -21.65 -10.34 -6.79
C ASP A 103 -21.63 -9.16 -5.82
N LEU A 104 -20.95 -9.30 -4.66
CA LEU A 104 -20.70 -8.21 -3.73
C LEU A 104 -19.79 -7.16 -4.39
N VAL A 105 -18.61 -7.57 -4.90
CA VAL A 105 -17.63 -6.66 -5.52
C VAL A 105 -18.23 -5.93 -6.74
N ALA A 106 -19.09 -6.57 -7.52
CA ALA A 106 -19.74 -5.95 -8.68
C ALA A 106 -20.63 -4.74 -8.32
N GLN A 107 -21.12 -4.67 -7.08
CA GLN A 107 -21.93 -3.55 -6.59
C GLN A 107 -21.10 -2.34 -6.17
N TYR A 108 -19.79 -2.49 -5.97
CA TYR A 108 -18.92 -1.40 -5.58
C TYR A 108 -18.17 -0.86 -6.80
N ARG A 109 -18.21 0.45 -7.00
CA ARG A 109 -17.52 1.12 -8.11
C ARG A 109 -16.95 2.45 -7.66
N GLY A 110 -15.77 2.77 -8.20
CA GLY A 110 -15.12 4.05 -8.03
C GLY A 110 -13.98 4.02 -7.02
N VAL A 111 -12.97 4.84 -7.29
CA VAL A 111 -11.86 5.12 -6.38
C VAL A 111 -12.13 6.45 -5.72
N TRP A 112 -12.21 6.47 -4.40
CA TRP A 112 -12.49 7.66 -3.61
C TRP A 112 -11.22 8.16 -2.95
N VAL A 113 -11.00 9.48 -3.05
CA VAL A 113 -9.95 10.17 -2.30
C VAL A 113 -10.60 11.16 -1.35
N PHE A 114 -10.31 11.02 -0.06
CA PHE A 114 -10.73 11.98 0.94
C PHE A 114 -9.82 13.22 0.87
N VAL A 115 -10.42 14.38 0.58
CA VAL A 115 -9.71 15.65 0.57
C VAL A 115 -9.73 16.21 1.99
N GLU A 116 -8.60 16.06 2.66
CA GLU A 116 -8.38 16.65 3.98
C GLU A 116 -8.30 18.17 3.84
N GLN A 117 -9.10 18.87 4.64
CA GLN A 117 -9.10 20.33 4.71
C GLN A 117 -8.91 20.81 6.14
N THR A 118 -8.16 21.90 6.31
CA THR A 118 -8.03 22.61 7.57
C THR A 118 -8.36 24.09 7.31
N ASP A 119 -9.42 24.59 7.93
CA ASP A 119 -9.87 25.99 7.79
C ASP A 119 -10.08 26.44 6.33
N GLY A 120 -10.53 25.54 5.46
CA GLY A 120 -10.80 25.82 4.04
C GLY A 120 -9.60 25.65 3.12
N GLU A 121 -8.44 25.25 3.62
CA GLU A 121 -7.26 24.92 2.83
C GLU A 121 -7.07 23.40 2.76
N ALA A 122 -6.92 22.84 1.56
CA ALA A 122 -6.68 21.42 1.38
C ALA A 122 -5.22 21.06 1.69
N ALA A 123 -5.02 19.94 2.38
CA ALA A 123 -3.69 19.39 2.61
C ALA A 123 -3.09 18.89 1.28
N ARG A 124 -1.80 19.15 1.06
CA ARG A 124 -1.07 18.73 -0.16
C ARG A 124 -1.18 17.23 -0.45
N VAL A 125 -1.22 16.40 0.59
CA VAL A 125 -1.38 14.94 0.48
C VAL A 125 -2.65 14.54 -0.28
N SER A 126 -3.73 15.33 -0.18
CA SER A 126 -4.98 15.09 -0.89
C SER A 126 -4.78 15.15 -2.41
N TRP A 127 -3.94 16.06 -2.89
CA TRP A 127 -3.62 16.24 -4.30
C TRP A 127 -2.68 15.15 -4.83
N GLU A 128 -1.68 14.76 -4.04
CA GLU A 128 -0.80 13.63 -4.32
C GLU A 128 -1.61 12.31 -4.44
N LEU A 129 -2.61 12.15 -3.57
CA LEU A 129 -3.54 11.02 -3.59
C LEU A 129 -4.46 11.02 -4.81
N LEU A 130 -4.91 12.17 -5.30
CA LEU A 130 -5.68 12.23 -6.55
C LEU A 130 -4.85 11.77 -7.74
N GLY A 131 -3.56 12.12 -7.79
CA GLY A 131 -2.64 11.64 -8.83
C GLY A 131 -2.54 10.12 -8.83
N LYS A 132 -2.26 9.53 -7.67
CA LYS A 132 -2.19 8.06 -7.56
C LYS A 132 -3.56 7.40 -7.76
N GLY A 133 -4.62 8.02 -7.27
CA GLY A 133 -6.00 7.58 -7.44
C GLY A 133 -6.40 7.52 -8.91
N ALA A 134 -5.95 8.46 -9.74
CA ALA A 134 -6.20 8.46 -11.18
C ALA A 134 -5.54 7.25 -11.88
N GLU A 135 -4.29 6.93 -11.54
CA GLU A 135 -3.61 5.73 -12.05
C GLU A 135 -4.38 4.45 -11.68
N LEU A 136 -4.83 4.35 -10.42
CA LEU A 136 -5.61 3.21 -9.92
C LEU A 136 -6.98 3.12 -10.61
N ALA A 137 -7.66 4.25 -10.81
CA ALA A 137 -8.95 4.33 -11.46
C ALA A 137 -8.87 3.90 -12.94
N ILE A 138 -7.81 4.31 -13.66
CA ILE A 138 -7.54 3.88 -15.04
C ILE A 138 -7.33 2.37 -15.12
N LYS A 139 -6.53 1.79 -14.21
CA LYS A 139 -6.29 0.33 -14.17
C LYS A 139 -7.57 -0.47 -13.89
N LEU A 140 -8.47 0.05 -13.06
CA LEU A 140 -9.76 -0.59 -12.76
C LEU A 140 -10.86 -0.30 -13.79
N GLY A 141 -10.68 0.70 -14.65
CA GLY A 141 -11.72 1.20 -15.55
C GLY A 141 -12.92 1.79 -14.79
N VAL A 142 -12.68 2.43 -13.64
CA VAL A 142 -13.71 3.08 -12.81
C VAL A 142 -13.46 4.59 -12.72
N GLU A 143 -14.45 5.31 -12.20
CA GLU A 143 -14.34 6.75 -12.01
C GLU A 143 -13.53 7.13 -10.75
N LEU A 144 -12.78 8.22 -10.85
CA LEU A 144 -12.11 8.84 -9.70
C LEU A 144 -13.04 9.87 -9.06
N CYS A 145 -13.38 9.65 -7.80
CA CYS A 145 -14.18 10.57 -7.01
C CYS A 145 -13.36 11.20 -5.88
N ALA A 146 -13.56 12.49 -5.65
CA ALA A 146 -13.08 13.17 -4.44
C ALA A 146 -14.23 13.34 -3.44
N VAL A 147 -13.93 13.23 -2.14
CA VAL A 147 -14.89 13.53 -1.07
C VAL A 147 -14.37 14.71 -0.28
N VAL A 148 -15.16 15.78 -0.24
CA VAL A 148 -14.83 17.04 0.43
C VAL A 148 -15.88 17.31 1.51
N LEU A 149 -15.43 17.43 2.76
CA LEU A 149 -16.26 17.70 3.94
C LEU A 149 -15.77 18.99 4.61
N GLY A 150 -16.66 19.95 4.88
CA GLY A 150 -16.27 21.21 5.53
C GLY A 150 -17.39 22.24 5.63
N ASP A 151 -17.01 23.49 5.93
CA ASP A 151 -17.88 24.69 5.90
C ASP A 151 -17.35 25.65 4.84
N ARG A 152 -18.16 25.97 3.82
CA ARG A 152 -17.82 26.87 2.71
C ARG A 152 -16.56 26.43 1.94
N VAL A 153 -16.54 25.16 1.54
CA VAL A 153 -15.39 24.50 0.88
C VAL A 153 -15.63 24.17 -0.60
N GLU A 154 -16.57 24.87 -1.24
CA GLU A 154 -16.92 24.65 -2.65
C GLU A 154 -15.74 24.92 -3.60
N HIS A 155 -14.84 25.86 -3.25
CA HIS A 155 -13.63 26.13 -4.04
C HIS A 155 -12.67 24.93 -4.08
N LEU A 156 -12.57 24.16 -2.99
CA LEU A 156 -11.75 22.94 -2.95
C LEU A 156 -12.27 21.86 -3.90
N CYS A 157 -13.58 21.86 -4.18
CA CYS A 157 -14.15 20.94 -5.16
C CYS A 157 -13.68 21.28 -6.57
N GLN A 158 -13.61 22.57 -6.91
CA GLN A 158 -13.09 23.03 -8.21
C GLN A 158 -11.59 22.71 -8.35
N GLU A 159 -10.83 22.85 -7.26
CA GLU A 159 -9.41 22.46 -7.23
C GLU A 159 -9.25 20.95 -7.42
N ALA A 160 -10.04 20.13 -6.73
CA ALA A 160 -10.01 18.67 -6.88
C ALA A 160 -10.28 18.22 -8.32
N LEU A 161 -11.21 18.88 -9.02
CA LEU A 161 -11.45 18.64 -10.46
C LEU A 161 -10.21 18.95 -11.29
N CYS A 162 -9.52 20.07 -11.02
CA CYS A 162 -8.29 20.44 -11.73
C CYS A 162 -7.15 19.42 -11.53
N TYR A 163 -7.15 18.67 -10.42
CA TYR A 163 -6.17 17.61 -10.14
C TYR A 163 -6.62 16.21 -10.62
N GLY A 164 -7.69 16.13 -11.41
CA GLY A 164 -8.09 14.93 -12.14
C GLY A 164 -9.31 14.19 -11.59
N ALA A 165 -9.96 14.69 -10.53
CA ALA A 165 -11.22 14.11 -10.06
C ALA A 165 -12.33 14.27 -11.13
N GLN A 166 -13.10 13.21 -11.37
CA GLN A 166 -14.22 13.24 -12.32
C GLN A 166 -15.54 13.59 -11.62
N LYS A 167 -15.70 13.09 -10.39
CA LYS A 167 -16.82 13.44 -9.51
C LYS A 167 -16.31 13.96 -8.17
N VAL A 168 -17.01 14.93 -7.61
CA VAL A 168 -16.71 15.42 -6.26
C VAL A 168 -17.97 15.34 -5.42
N TYR A 169 -17.93 14.59 -4.32
CA TYR A 169 -18.97 14.59 -3.30
C TYR A 169 -18.67 15.68 -2.29
N LEU A 170 -19.55 16.68 -2.23
CA LEU A 170 -19.44 17.81 -1.33
C LEU A 170 -20.50 17.70 -0.24
N MET A 171 -20.07 17.75 1.01
CA MET A 171 -20.95 17.99 2.15
C MET A 171 -20.51 19.28 2.85
N ASP A 172 -21.25 20.35 2.58
CA ASP A 172 -21.00 21.67 3.13
C ASP A 172 -21.96 21.96 4.29
N GLN A 173 -21.44 21.93 5.52
CA GLN A 173 -22.21 22.16 6.73
C GLN A 173 -21.38 22.89 7.79
N PRO A 174 -21.97 23.85 8.54
CA PRO A 174 -21.28 24.54 9.63
C PRO A 174 -20.72 23.61 10.72
N VAL A 175 -21.38 22.47 10.94
CA VAL A 175 -20.98 21.41 11.89
C VAL A 175 -19.60 20.82 11.51
N LEU A 176 -19.24 20.84 10.23
CA LEU A 176 -18.01 20.25 9.71
C LEU A 176 -16.85 21.26 9.64
N ARG A 177 -17.05 22.51 10.08
CA ARG A 177 -16.05 23.58 10.06
C ARG A 177 -14.72 23.16 10.70
N HIS A 178 -14.79 22.62 11.92
CA HIS A 178 -13.62 22.09 12.63
C HIS A 178 -13.65 20.57 12.61
N TYR A 179 -12.47 19.97 12.43
CA TYR A 179 -12.36 18.52 12.46
C TYR A 179 -12.80 17.97 13.82
N ARG A 180 -13.75 17.05 13.76
CA ARG A 180 -14.25 16.26 14.90
C ARG A 180 -14.55 14.87 14.37
N THR A 181 -14.07 13.86 15.06
CA THR A 181 -14.12 12.47 14.58
C THR A 181 -15.54 12.03 14.27
N TYR A 182 -16.52 12.29 15.14
CA TYR A 182 -17.91 11.84 14.97
C TYR A 182 -18.64 12.44 13.76
N PRO A 183 -18.72 13.79 13.60
CA PRO A 183 -19.36 14.38 12.43
C PRO A 183 -18.75 13.93 11.10
N TYR A 184 -17.42 13.84 11.04
CA TYR A 184 -16.71 13.39 9.82
C TYR A 184 -16.93 11.89 9.57
N LEU A 185 -16.93 11.07 10.63
CA LEU A 185 -17.23 9.64 10.57
C LEU A 185 -18.63 9.38 10.04
N ASP A 186 -19.65 10.03 10.61
CA ASP A 186 -21.05 9.83 10.20
C ASP A 186 -21.27 10.30 8.75
N ALA A 187 -20.70 11.44 8.36
CA ALA A 187 -20.76 11.95 7.01
C ALA A 187 -20.11 10.98 5.99
N LEU A 188 -18.89 10.52 6.28
CA LEU A 188 -18.15 9.65 5.36
C LEU A 188 -18.77 8.25 5.29
N CYS A 189 -19.21 7.68 6.41
CA CYS A 189 -19.93 6.40 6.43
C CYS A 189 -21.25 6.48 5.65
N TYR A 190 -22.02 7.56 5.80
CA TYR A 190 -23.25 7.77 5.03
C TYR A 190 -22.97 7.77 3.52
N LEU A 191 -21.93 8.48 3.07
CA LEU A 191 -21.55 8.51 1.66
C LEU A 191 -21.10 7.14 1.15
N ILE A 192 -20.31 6.41 1.94
CA ILE A 192 -19.83 5.06 1.60
C ILE A 192 -21.00 4.07 1.49
N GLU A 193 -21.96 4.12 2.41
CA GLU A 193 -23.14 3.24 2.39
C GLU A 193 -24.05 3.53 1.18
N LYS A 194 -24.21 4.80 0.81
CA LYS A 194 -25.05 5.25 -0.30
C LYS A 194 -24.47 4.94 -1.67
N HIS A 195 -23.17 5.20 -1.86
CA HIS A 195 -22.53 5.14 -3.19
C HIS A 195 -21.62 3.92 -3.39
N ARG A 196 -21.28 3.20 -2.31
CA ARG A 196 -20.51 1.94 -2.34
C ARG A 196 -19.22 2.03 -3.18
N PRO A 197 -18.21 2.80 -2.75
CA PRO A 197 -16.91 2.86 -3.44
C PRO A 197 -16.12 1.55 -3.34
N GLU A 198 -15.31 1.26 -4.35
CA GLU A 198 -14.44 0.07 -4.35
C GLU A 198 -13.18 0.28 -3.50
N VAL A 199 -12.61 1.48 -3.57
CA VAL A 199 -11.38 1.89 -2.87
C VAL A 199 -11.60 3.25 -2.21
N VAL A 200 -11.12 3.43 -0.98
CA VAL A 200 -11.10 4.72 -0.28
C VAL A 200 -9.67 5.01 0.19
N LEU A 201 -9.10 6.12 -0.28
CA LEU A 201 -7.76 6.58 0.05
C LEU A 201 -7.83 7.83 0.92
N MET A 202 -6.98 7.88 1.94
CA MET A 202 -6.88 9.02 2.87
C MET A 202 -5.41 9.34 3.16
N GLY A 203 -5.11 10.57 3.58
CA GLY A 203 -3.76 10.94 3.99
C GLY A 203 -3.41 10.29 5.32
N ALA A 204 -2.14 9.94 5.52
CA ALA A 204 -1.64 9.48 6.82
C ALA A 204 -1.28 10.66 7.74
N THR A 205 -2.09 11.73 7.74
CA THR A 205 -1.93 12.90 8.62
C THR A 205 -2.54 12.64 9.99
N GLY A 206 -2.41 13.59 10.93
CA GLY A 206 -3.08 13.48 12.23
C GLY A 206 -4.60 13.31 12.10
N LEU A 207 -5.22 13.97 11.12
CA LEU A 207 -6.65 13.87 10.82
C LEU A 207 -6.97 12.53 10.17
N GLY A 208 -6.30 12.20 9.06
CA GLY A 208 -6.62 11.00 8.29
C GLY A 208 -6.34 9.70 9.05
N ARG A 209 -5.32 9.66 9.92
CA ARG A 209 -5.05 8.49 10.79
C ARG A 209 -6.13 8.25 11.83
N ASP A 210 -6.72 9.32 12.37
CA ASP A 210 -7.84 9.23 13.31
C ASP A 210 -9.12 8.78 12.59
N LEU A 211 -9.49 9.48 11.51
CA LEU A 211 -10.72 9.23 10.78
C LEU A 211 -10.74 7.85 10.09
N ALA A 212 -9.66 7.45 9.42
CA ALA A 212 -9.62 6.20 8.67
C ALA A 212 -9.87 4.98 9.56
N GLY A 213 -9.27 4.96 10.76
CA GLY A 213 -9.46 3.86 11.71
C GLY A 213 -10.91 3.75 12.21
N ALA A 214 -11.53 4.89 12.50
CA ALA A 214 -12.93 4.95 12.94
C ALA A 214 -13.89 4.48 11.83
N VAL A 215 -13.67 4.93 10.58
CA VAL A 215 -14.50 4.58 9.43
C VAL A 215 -14.37 3.09 9.10
N ALA A 216 -13.15 2.57 9.04
CA ALA A 216 -12.91 1.15 8.75
C ALA A 216 -13.61 0.24 9.77
N THR A 217 -13.59 0.62 11.06
CA THR A 217 -14.26 -0.13 12.12
C THR A 217 -15.78 -0.10 11.97
N ARG A 218 -16.37 1.06 11.64
CA ARG A 218 -17.82 1.21 11.51
C ARG A 218 -18.38 0.51 10.26
N VAL A 219 -17.67 0.59 9.14
CA VAL A 219 -18.05 -0.08 7.89
C VAL A 219 -17.73 -1.58 7.92
N GLY A 220 -16.83 -2.01 8.82
CA GLY A 220 -16.45 -3.41 8.96
C GLY A 220 -15.50 -3.88 7.85
N THR A 221 -14.54 -3.05 7.46
CA THR A 221 -13.58 -3.34 6.37
C THR A 221 -12.12 -3.26 6.83
N GLY A 222 -11.21 -3.76 5.99
CA GLY A 222 -9.77 -3.70 6.21
C GLY A 222 -9.19 -2.32 5.89
N LEU A 223 -8.24 -1.88 6.74
CA LEU A 223 -7.47 -0.65 6.57
C LEU A 223 -5.97 -0.94 6.64
N THR A 224 -5.22 -0.55 5.61
CA THR A 224 -3.74 -0.52 5.69
C THR A 224 -3.26 0.89 5.97
N ALA A 225 -2.56 1.05 7.10
CA ALA A 225 -2.05 2.35 7.49
C ALA A 225 -0.70 2.68 6.83
N ASP A 226 -0.45 3.97 6.57
CA ASP A 226 0.86 4.54 6.21
C ASP A 226 1.55 3.82 5.03
N CYS A 227 0.76 3.62 3.96
CA CYS A 227 1.21 2.98 2.73
C CYS A 227 2.19 3.89 1.97
N THR A 228 3.20 3.27 1.36
CA THR A 228 4.16 3.93 0.48
C THR A 228 4.00 3.52 -0.97
N GLY A 229 3.35 2.38 -1.24
CA GLY A 229 3.04 1.91 -2.59
C GLY A 229 1.61 1.40 -2.68
N LEU A 230 0.95 1.77 -3.77
CA LEU A 230 -0.39 1.27 -4.10
C LEU A 230 -0.36 0.75 -5.54
N ASP A 231 -0.84 -0.47 -5.72
CA ASP A 231 -1.07 -1.04 -7.03
C ASP A 231 -2.31 -1.95 -7.03
N ILE A 232 -2.68 -2.48 -8.19
CA ILE A 232 -3.88 -3.30 -8.37
C ILE A 232 -3.48 -4.62 -8.99
N ASP A 233 -3.95 -5.69 -8.37
CA ASP A 233 -3.76 -7.06 -8.83
C ASP A 233 -4.76 -7.43 -9.95
N GLU A 234 -4.49 -8.52 -10.67
CA GLU A 234 -5.35 -9.05 -11.74
C GLU A 234 -6.78 -9.35 -11.25
N HIS A 235 -6.92 -9.64 -9.95
CA HIS A 235 -8.20 -9.87 -9.28
C HIS A 235 -8.91 -8.60 -8.78
N ARG A 236 -8.48 -7.40 -9.20
CA ARG A 236 -9.02 -6.10 -8.77
C ARG A 236 -8.90 -5.82 -7.26
N ASN A 237 -7.92 -6.44 -6.62
CA ASN A 237 -7.58 -6.14 -5.22
C ASN A 237 -6.49 -5.08 -5.16
N LEU A 238 -6.59 -4.19 -4.18
CA LEU A 238 -5.63 -3.12 -3.93
C LEU A 238 -4.44 -3.71 -3.15
N MET A 239 -3.30 -3.83 -3.84
CA MET A 239 -2.01 -4.16 -3.27
C MET A 239 -1.46 -2.95 -2.51
N GLN A 240 -1.48 -3.03 -1.18
CA GLN A 240 -1.09 -1.93 -0.29
C GLN A 240 0.27 -2.26 0.32
N THR A 241 1.31 -1.63 -0.22
CA THR A 241 2.68 -1.82 0.26
C THR A 241 3.01 -0.79 1.32
N ARG A 242 3.40 -1.26 2.50
CA ARG A 242 3.79 -0.40 3.62
C ARG A 242 5.06 -0.90 4.31
N PRO A 243 5.88 0.01 4.87
CA PRO A 243 6.94 -0.34 5.79
C PRO A 243 6.38 -0.76 7.15
N ALA A 244 6.93 -1.83 7.71
CA ALA A 244 6.72 -2.33 9.06
C ALA A 244 8.06 -2.43 9.80
N PHE A 245 8.02 -2.60 11.14
CA PHE A 245 9.22 -2.73 11.98
C PHE A 245 10.25 -1.61 11.75
N GLY A 246 9.79 -0.36 11.75
CA GLY A 246 10.66 0.80 11.54
C GLY A 246 11.17 0.98 10.11
N GLY A 247 10.64 0.24 9.13
CA GLY A 247 11.08 0.30 7.73
C GLY A 247 11.95 -0.88 7.29
N ASN A 248 12.28 -1.80 8.19
CA ASN A 248 13.11 -2.96 7.87
C ASN A 248 12.37 -4.03 7.05
N ILE A 249 11.04 -4.05 7.10
CA ILE A 249 10.21 -5.02 6.38
C ILE A 249 9.22 -4.25 5.53
N MET A 250 9.20 -4.55 4.23
CA MET A 250 8.15 -4.10 3.32
C MET A 250 7.10 -5.20 3.23
N ALA A 251 5.86 -4.88 3.60
CA ALA A 251 4.73 -5.80 3.54
C ALA A 251 3.71 -5.30 2.53
N THR A 252 3.31 -6.17 1.61
CA THR A 252 2.19 -5.93 0.70
C THR A 252 0.97 -6.65 1.25
N ILE A 253 -0.04 -5.87 1.64
CA ILE A 253 -1.27 -6.34 2.28
C ILE A 253 -2.43 -6.14 1.31
N MET A 254 -3.36 -7.09 1.30
CA MET A 254 -4.54 -7.05 0.45
C MET A 254 -5.79 -7.36 1.27
N CYS A 255 -6.91 -6.72 0.92
CA CYS A 255 -8.22 -7.01 1.49
C CYS A 255 -9.09 -7.68 0.41
N ASP A 256 -9.07 -9.01 0.39
CA ASP A 256 -9.76 -9.84 -0.60
C ASP A 256 -11.28 -9.97 -0.34
N ARG A 257 -11.70 -9.92 0.93
CA ARG A 257 -13.08 -10.24 1.35
C ARG A 257 -13.99 -9.04 1.58
N PHE A 258 -13.47 -7.92 2.06
CA PHE A 258 -14.28 -6.79 2.51
C PHE A 258 -14.15 -5.58 1.57
N ARG A 259 -15.20 -4.75 1.53
CA ARG A 259 -15.28 -3.50 0.75
C ARG A 259 -15.91 -2.40 1.62
N PRO A 260 -15.49 -1.12 1.45
CA PRO A 260 -14.46 -0.63 0.54
C PRO A 260 -13.05 -1.02 0.98
N GLN A 261 -12.10 -1.13 0.05
CA GLN A 261 -10.69 -1.32 0.41
C GLN A 261 -10.11 0.02 0.86
N MET A 262 -9.65 0.11 2.11
CA MET A 262 -9.19 1.37 2.68
C MET A 262 -7.68 1.39 2.87
N ALA A 263 -7.04 2.51 2.53
CA ALA A 263 -5.63 2.73 2.80
C ALA A 263 -5.38 4.19 3.24
N THR A 264 -4.54 4.38 4.26
CA THR A 264 -3.91 5.68 4.47
C THR A 264 -2.54 5.71 3.80
N VAL A 265 -2.21 6.81 3.14
CA VAL A 265 -0.98 6.95 2.37
C VAL A 265 -0.10 8.01 3.01
N ARG A 266 1.19 7.70 3.12
CA ARG A 266 2.17 8.64 3.67
C ARG A 266 2.25 9.91 2.81
N ALA A 267 2.19 11.07 3.46
CA ALA A 267 2.37 12.35 2.80
C ALA A 267 3.74 12.40 2.09
N HIS A 268 3.78 13.04 0.92
CA HIS A 268 4.95 13.23 0.07
C HIS A 268 5.51 11.97 -0.58
N VAL A 269 4.84 10.81 -0.48
CA VAL A 269 5.28 9.59 -1.17
C VAL A 269 4.70 9.47 -2.57
N MET A 270 3.53 10.06 -2.83
CA MET A 270 2.93 10.05 -4.16
C MET A 270 3.28 11.33 -4.91
N THR A 271 3.45 11.22 -6.23
CA THR A 271 3.78 12.36 -7.08
C THR A 271 2.56 13.26 -7.25
N LEU A 272 2.76 14.57 -7.13
CA LEU A 272 1.71 15.56 -7.39
C LEU A 272 1.42 15.60 -8.90
N PRO A 273 0.16 15.37 -9.34
CA PRO A 273 -0.20 15.46 -10.74
C PRO A 273 -0.15 16.92 -11.24
N GLU A 274 0.12 17.11 -12.53
CA GLU A 274 0.03 18.43 -13.15
C GLU A 274 -1.41 18.95 -13.12
N ARG A 275 -1.56 20.21 -12.71
CA ARG A 275 -2.87 20.85 -12.62
C ARG A 275 -3.43 21.10 -14.01
N GLN A 276 -4.63 20.60 -14.28
CA GLN A 276 -5.35 20.81 -15.54
C GLN A 276 -6.38 21.92 -15.37
N PRO A 277 -6.18 23.14 -15.94
CA PRO A 277 -6.99 24.32 -15.62
C PRO A 277 -8.43 24.29 -16.18
N PHE A 278 -8.82 23.26 -16.95
CA PHE A 278 -10.12 23.18 -17.63
C PHE A 278 -10.78 21.80 -17.49
N ALA A 279 -10.48 21.08 -16.42
CA ALA A 279 -11.09 19.77 -16.17
C ALA A 279 -12.59 19.94 -15.88
N THR A 280 -13.43 19.30 -16.70
CA THR A 280 -14.89 19.24 -16.50
C THR A 280 -15.23 18.01 -15.65
N GLY A 281 -15.88 18.21 -14.51
CA GLY A 281 -16.44 17.12 -13.70
C GLY A 281 -17.72 17.52 -13.00
N SER A 282 -18.37 16.56 -12.34
CA SER A 282 -19.65 16.76 -11.67
C SER A 282 -19.48 16.92 -10.16
N ILE A 283 -20.00 18.01 -9.60
CA ILE A 283 -20.09 18.21 -8.16
C ILE A 283 -21.47 17.72 -7.69
N VAL A 284 -21.48 16.79 -6.73
CA VAL A 284 -22.68 16.23 -6.12
C VAL A 284 -22.77 16.76 -4.70
N HIS A 285 -23.78 17.58 -4.44
CA HIS A 285 -24.05 18.12 -3.11
C HIS A 285 -24.88 17.11 -2.32
N GLU A 286 -24.36 16.67 -1.18
CA GLU A 286 -25.02 15.74 -0.28
C GLU A 286 -25.20 16.40 1.09
N THR A 287 -26.37 16.17 1.70
CA THR A 287 -26.72 16.79 2.98
C THR A 287 -27.17 15.71 3.95
N LEU A 288 -26.47 15.59 5.07
CA LEU A 288 -26.86 14.73 6.19
C LEU A 288 -27.29 15.59 7.38
N PRO A 289 -28.47 15.41 7.98
CA PRO A 289 -28.84 16.16 9.17
C PRO A 289 -28.02 15.65 10.38
N ILE A 290 -26.88 16.29 10.66
CA ILE A 290 -26.05 16.01 11.84
C ILE A 290 -26.53 16.90 12.99
N ASN A 291 -26.98 16.29 14.07
CA ASN A 291 -27.40 17.02 15.26
C ASN A 291 -26.17 17.36 16.14
N GLU A 292 -25.82 18.64 16.18
CA GLU A 292 -24.72 19.19 17.00
C GLU A 292 -24.85 18.80 18.49
N ALA A 293 -26.07 18.64 19.01
CA ALA A 293 -26.29 18.26 20.41
C ALA A 293 -25.84 16.83 20.75
N LEU A 294 -25.72 15.95 19.76
CA LEU A 294 -25.26 14.57 19.93
C LEU A 294 -23.73 14.45 19.83
N VAL A 295 -23.04 15.52 19.43
CA VAL A 295 -21.58 15.54 19.30
C VAL A 295 -20.96 15.82 20.67
N PHE A 296 -20.39 14.78 21.28
CA PHE A 296 -19.75 14.88 22.60
C PHE A 296 -18.50 15.77 22.61
N THR A 297 -17.75 15.79 21.51
CA THR A 297 -16.50 16.55 21.39
C THR A 297 -16.75 17.99 20.97
N LYS A 298 -16.30 18.95 21.79
CA LYS A 298 -16.40 20.38 21.50
C LYS A 298 -15.01 20.99 21.37
N VAL A 299 -14.81 21.79 20.33
CA VAL A 299 -13.59 22.58 20.14
C VAL A 299 -13.81 23.90 20.86
N LEU A 300 -13.06 24.12 21.95
CA LEU A 300 -13.14 25.37 22.72
C LEU A 300 -12.28 26.46 22.09
N GLU A 301 -11.06 26.10 21.71
CA GLU A 301 -10.07 27.01 21.15
C GLU A 301 -9.14 26.22 20.22
N VAL A 302 -8.77 26.85 19.10
CA VAL A 302 -7.72 26.34 18.20
C VAL A 302 -6.52 27.26 18.35
N ILE A 303 -5.55 26.84 19.16
CA ILE A 303 -4.32 27.59 19.36
C ILE A 303 -3.42 27.31 18.16
N ARG A 304 -3.35 28.28 17.24
CA ARG A 304 -2.34 28.27 16.19
C ARG A 304 -1.05 28.76 16.80
N GLU A 305 -0.04 27.90 16.88
CA GLU A 305 1.31 28.39 17.04
C GLU A 305 1.60 29.30 15.84
N ASN A 306 1.74 30.61 16.08
CA ASN A 306 2.26 31.55 15.09
C ASN A 306 3.71 31.18 14.82
N ARG A 307 3.88 30.17 13.97
CA ARG A 307 5.13 29.63 13.45
C ARG A 307 5.73 30.56 12.39
N GLY A 308 5.78 31.86 12.68
CA GLY A 308 6.34 32.88 11.79
C GLY A 308 7.78 32.58 11.33
N ASP A 309 8.50 31.72 12.06
CA ASP A 309 9.85 31.26 11.74
C ASP A 309 10.02 29.72 11.68
N GLN A 310 8.96 28.93 11.93
CA GLN A 310 9.05 27.47 11.80
C GLN A 310 8.68 27.04 10.39
N VAL A 311 9.69 27.12 9.53
CA VAL A 311 9.62 26.64 8.16
C VAL A 311 9.28 25.15 8.14
N ASP A 312 8.22 24.75 7.43
CA ASP A 312 7.84 23.35 7.34
C ASP A 312 8.82 22.57 6.46
N VAL A 313 9.69 21.82 7.12
CA VAL A 313 10.69 20.98 6.47
C VAL A 313 10.08 19.85 5.62
N ALA A 314 8.84 19.42 5.91
CA ALA A 314 8.19 18.35 5.15
C ALA A 314 7.73 18.81 3.75
N GLY A 315 7.14 20.01 3.66
CA GLY A 315 6.64 20.57 2.40
C GLY A 315 7.68 21.24 1.51
N ALA A 316 8.93 21.38 1.96
CA ALA A 316 9.97 22.12 1.26
C ALA A 316 10.49 21.43 -0.01
N GLU A 317 10.62 22.18 -1.10
CA GLU A 317 11.15 21.67 -2.36
C GLU A 317 12.68 21.54 -2.37
N PHE A 318 13.37 22.39 -1.61
CA PHE A 318 14.83 22.38 -1.46
C PHE A 318 15.17 22.30 0.03
N ILE A 319 15.95 21.31 0.43
CA ILE A 319 16.34 21.12 1.83
C ILE A 319 17.86 21.11 1.93
N VAL A 320 18.39 21.98 2.79
CA VAL A 320 19.81 22.01 3.16
C VAL A 320 19.94 21.47 4.58
N SER A 321 20.49 20.27 4.72
CA SER A 321 20.53 19.54 5.99
C SER A 321 21.92 19.53 6.61
N GLY A 322 22.01 19.93 7.87
CA GLY A 322 23.25 19.95 8.66
C GLY A 322 23.38 18.77 9.61
N GLY A 323 24.53 18.10 9.60
CA GLY A 323 24.86 17.03 10.53
C GLY A 323 25.80 17.42 11.66
N ARG A 324 26.36 16.41 12.33
CA ARG A 324 27.41 16.59 13.34
C ARG A 324 28.66 17.25 12.76
N GLY A 325 28.89 17.13 11.45
CA GLY A 325 30.00 17.78 10.75
C GLY A 325 29.98 19.31 10.82
N MET A 326 28.85 19.93 11.18
CA MET A 326 28.75 21.38 11.37
C MET A 326 29.52 21.90 12.59
N MET A 327 29.88 21.03 13.55
CA MET A 327 30.68 21.33 14.76
C MET A 327 30.11 22.36 15.76
N SER A 328 29.34 23.37 15.32
CA SER A 328 28.74 24.40 16.16
C SER A 328 27.40 24.88 15.61
N LYS A 329 26.61 25.54 16.46
CA LYS A 329 25.33 26.17 16.08
C LYS A 329 25.52 27.35 15.12
N GLU A 330 26.57 28.15 15.32
CA GLU A 330 26.87 29.35 14.51
C GLU A 330 27.10 29.00 13.05
N ASN A 331 27.70 27.83 12.81
CA ASN A 331 28.00 27.33 11.47
C ASN A 331 26.74 26.99 10.64
N PHE A 332 25.58 26.82 11.28
CA PHE A 332 24.31 26.67 10.56
C PHE A 332 23.91 27.94 9.79
N GLY A 333 24.49 29.11 10.11
CA GLY A 333 24.29 30.33 9.33
C GLY A 333 24.69 30.15 7.86
N ILE A 334 25.76 29.39 7.59
CA ILE A 334 26.23 29.11 6.23
C ILE A 334 25.18 28.27 5.46
N LEU A 335 24.52 27.33 6.14
CA LEU A 335 23.45 26.52 5.55
C LEU A 335 22.19 27.35 5.32
N GLN A 336 21.90 28.29 6.21
CA GLN A 336 20.77 29.21 6.07
C GLN A 336 20.96 30.12 4.86
N GLU A 337 22.14 30.70 4.66
CA GLU A 337 22.43 31.52 3.47
C GLU A 337 22.22 30.75 2.17
N LEU A 338 22.66 29.48 2.12
CA LEU A 338 22.44 28.65 0.94
C LEU A 338 20.96 28.30 0.76
N ALA A 339 20.24 28.01 1.85
CA ALA A 339 18.81 27.73 1.82
C ALA A 339 18.03 28.95 1.32
N ASP A 340 18.34 30.15 1.81
CA ASP A 340 17.70 31.40 1.39
C ASP A 340 17.92 31.67 -0.10
N GLU A 341 19.12 31.38 -0.61
CA GLU A 341 19.39 31.47 -2.05
C GLU A 341 18.63 30.42 -2.86
N LEU A 342 18.39 29.23 -2.33
CA LEU A 342 17.64 28.21 -3.06
C LEU A 342 16.11 28.37 -2.91
N GLY A 343 15.64 29.30 -2.07
CA GLY A 343 14.24 29.32 -1.64
C GLY A 343 13.85 28.05 -0.86
N GLY A 344 14.86 27.42 -0.24
CA GLY A 344 14.76 26.18 0.51
C GLY A 344 14.76 26.39 2.01
N VAL A 345 14.94 25.29 2.73
CA VAL A 345 14.78 25.27 4.19
C VAL A 345 15.92 24.50 4.84
N VAL A 346 16.33 24.95 6.03
CA VAL A 346 17.38 24.27 6.79
C VAL A 346 16.80 23.15 7.64
N ALA A 347 17.35 21.96 7.45
CA ALA A 347 17.07 20.76 8.24
C ALA A 347 18.30 20.34 9.07
N ALA A 348 18.09 19.40 10.00
CA ALA A 348 19.14 18.87 10.83
C ALA A 348 19.02 17.36 11.01
N SER A 349 20.16 16.68 11.17
CA SER A 349 20.16 15.30 11.66
C SER A 349 19.91 15.25 13.16
N ARG A 350 19.47 14.09 13.68
CA ARG A 350 19.28 13.88 15.12
C ARG A 350 20.51 14.27 15.94
N SER A 351 21.71 14.00 15.44
CA SER A 351 22.95 14.36 16.15
C SER A 351 23.14 15.86 16.36
N ALA A 352 22.63 16.69 15.45
CA ALA A 352 22.67 18.15 15.60
C ALA A 352 21.58 18.67 16.56
N VAL A 353 20.43 18.00 16.60
CA VAL A 353 19.35 18.28 17.55
C VAL A 353 19.75 17.89 18.98
N ASP A 354 20.30 16.69 19.15
CA ASP A 354 20.80 16.19 20.44
C ASP A 354 21.93 17.09 21.00
N ALA A 355 22.68 17.77 20.11
CA ALA A 355 23.70 18.75 20.49
C ALA A 355 23.15 20.16 20.78
N GLY A 356 21.83 20.36 20.66
CA GLY A 356 21.17 21.65 20.92
C GLY A 356 21.37 22.71 19.82
N TRP A 357 21.81 22.31 18.62
CA TRP A 357 22.07 23.26 17.53
C TRP A 357 20.81 23.67 16.79
N MET A 358 19.80 22.79 16.72
CA MET A 358 18.55 23.02 16.00
C MET A 358 17.37 22.39 16.77
N PRO A 359 16.14 22.95 16.72
CA PRO A 359 14.97 22.33 17.32
C PRO A 359 14.61 20.99 16.67
N ALA A 360 13.94 20.13 17.45
CA ALA A 360 13.50 18.81 17.02
C ALA A 360 12.53 18.82 15.82
N GLU A 361 11.83 19.94 15.59
CA GLU A 361 10.90 20.12 14.47
C GLU A 361 11.60 20.11 13.10
N ARG A 362 12.90 20.43 13.07
CA ARG A 362 13.74 20.41 11.87
C ARG A 362 14.54 19.11 11.74
N GLN A 363 14.29 18.14 12.62
CA GLN A 363 14.94 16.84 12.56
C GLN A 363 14.44 16.03 11.38
N VAL A 364 15.35 15.54 10.54
CA VAL A 364 15.03 14.60 9.46
C VAL A 364 15.52 13.20 9.82
N GLY A 365 14.65 12.20 9.60
CA GLY A 365 14.92 10.80 9.84
C GLY A 365 13.70 10.03 10.35
N GLN A 366 13.88 8.75 10.64
CA GLN A 366 12.88 7.80 11.13
C GLN A 366 12.13 8.31 12.37
N THR A 367 12.83 8.96 13.30
CA THR A 367 12.26 9.55 14.52
C THR A 367 11.94 11.05 14.37
N GLY A 368 12.17 11.62 13.20
CA GLY A 368 11.89 13.02 12.86
C GLY A 368 10.84 13.13 11.77
N LYS A 369 10.97 14.15 10.93
CA LYS A 369 10.17 14.31 9.71
C LYS A 369 10.76 13.45 8.58
N THR A 370 9.87 12.81 7.82
CA THR A 370 10.19 12.23 6.51
C THR A 370 9.95 13.32 5.47
N VAL A 371 10.89 13.51 4.57
CA VAL A 371 10.90 14.59 3.59
C VAL A 371 11.19 14.05 2.20
N ARG A 372 10.61 14.67 1.19
CA ARG A 372 10.84 14.33 -0.21
C ARG A 372 11.02 15.59 -1.08
N PRO A 373 12.09 16.36 -0.85
CA PRO A 373 12.39 17.51 -1.68
C PRO A 373 12.83 17.08 -3.08
N LYS A 374 12.80 18.05 -4.00
CA LYS A 374 13.45 17.94 -5.31
C LYS A 374 14.96 17.83 -5.16
N ILE A 375 15.54 18.60 -4.22
CA ILE A 375 16.97 18.54 -3.90
C ILE A 375 17.17 18.46 -2.39
N TYR A 376 17.90 17.45 -1.94
CA TYR A 376 18.37 17.29 -0.58
C TYR A 376 19.89 17.44 -0.52
N LEU A 377 20.39 18.49 0.12
CA LEU A 377 21.82 18.71 0.34
C LEU A 377 22.21 18.25 1.75
N ALA A 378 22.95 17.15 1.84
CA ALA A 378 23.46 16.58 3.08
C ALA A 378 24.86 17.12 3.39
N CYS A 379 24.96 18.09 4.31
CA CYS A 379 26.21 18.71 4.73
C CYS A 379 26.73 18.10 6.04
N GLY A 380 27.83 17.34 5.97
CA GLY A 380 28.49 16.79 7.16
C GLY A 380 27.64 15.74 7.89
N ILE A 381 26.86 14.95 7.13
CA ILE A 381 26.00 13.87 7.63
C ILE A 381 26.62 12.53 7.24
N SER A 382 26.77 11.61 8.20
CA SER A 382 27.35 10.29 7.93
C SER A 382 26.43 9.38 7.11
N GLY A 383 25.11 9.56 7.18
CA GLY A 383 24.14 8.72 6.47
C GLY A 383 23.75 7.47 7.24
N ALA A 384 23.63 7.54 8.57
CA ALA A 384 23.06 6.43 9.34
C ALA A 384 21.66 6.07 8.83
N ILE A 385 21.29 4.78 8.86
CA ILE A 385 20.01 4.27 8.34
C ILE A 385 18.82 5.06 8.89
N GLN A 386 18.86 5.44 10.16
CA GLN A 386 17.81 6.23 10.81
C GLN A 386 17.61 7.59 10.16
N HIS A 387 18.63 8.18 9.55
CA HIS A 387 18.50 9.42 8.80
C HIS A 387 18.05 9.16 7.36
N LEU A 388 18.65 8.18 6.69
CA LEU A 388 18.36 7.83 5.28
C LEU A 388 16.87 7.51 5.07
N VAL A 389 16.24 6.75 5.97
CA VAL A 389 14.80 6.44 5.87
C VAL A 389 13.92 7.69 5.77
N GLY A 390 14.37 8.83 6.32
CA GLY A 390 13.64 10.09 6.26
C GLY A 390 13.86 10.92 5.00
N MET A 391 14.80 10.56 4.11
CA MET A 391 15.17 11.40 2.95
C MET A 391 15.58 10.63 1.69
N GLN A 392 15.65 9.29 1.73
CA GLN A 392 16.07 8.44 0.61
C GLN A 392 15.18 8.58 -0.63
N ASP A 393 13.92 8.98 -0.46
CA ASP A 393 12.96 9.12 -1.55
C ASP A 393 13.06 10.50 -2.26
N SER A 394 14.00 11.36 -1.84
CA SER A 394 14.25 12.68 -2.47
C SER A 394 14.67 12.51 -3.94
N ASP A 395 14.21 13.39 -4.82
CA ASP A 395 14.48 13.24 -6.27
C ASP A 395 15.98 13.34 -6.59
N LEU A 396 16.70 14.23 -5.90
CA LEU A 396 18.15 14.35 -6.00
C LEU A 396 18.80 14.56 -4.63
N VAL A 397 19.72 13.67 -4.27
CA VAL A 397 20.54 13.80 -3.06
C VAL A 397 21.95 14.25 -3.43
N ILE A 398 22.41 15.34 -2.81
CA ILE A 398 23.79 15.84 -2.94
C ILE A 398 24.45 15.73 -1.57
N ALA A 399 25.59 15.05 -1.47
CA ALA A 399 26.30 14.87 -0.20
C ALA A 399 27.64 15.61 -0.19
N ILE A 400 27.92 16.36 0.88
CA ILE A 400 29.20 17.01 1.14
C ILE A 400 29.75 16.45 2.45
N ASN A 401 30.82 15.68 2.37
CA ASN A 401 31.45 15.09 3.55
C ASN A 401 32.98 15.06 3.41
N ARG A 402 33.70 15.12 4.53
CA ARG A 402 35.17 14.98 4.55
C ARG A 402 35.59 13.52 4.42
N ASP A 403 34.78 12.60 4.94
CA ASP A 403 35.07 11.17 4.91
C ASP A 403 34.53 10.54 3.62
N PRO A 404 35.37 10.08 2.69
CA PRO A 404 34.93 9.46 1.44
C PRO A 404 34.21 8.12 1.64
N GLN A 405 34.31 7.50 2.82
CA GLN A 405 33.66 6.23 3.14
C GLN A 405 32.32 6.41 3.87
N ALA A 406 31.79 7.63 3.94
CA ALA A 406 30.52 7.89 4.60
C ALA A 406 29.34 7.20 3.87
N PRO A 407 28.49 6.43 4.59
CA PRO A 407 27.32 5.75 4.01
C PRO A 407 26.36 6.65 3.21
N ILE A 408 26.33 7.96 3.50
CA ILE A 408 25.52 8.92 2.75
C ILE A 408 25.83 8.91 1.24
N PHE A 409 27.06 8.57 0.84
CA PHE A 409 27.45 8.52 -0.56
C PHE A 409 26.84 7.35 -1.33
N GLU A 410 26.33 6.32 -0.65
CA GLU A 410 25.63 5.20 -1.29
C GLU A 410 24.27 5.62 -1.87
N VAL A 411 23.64 6.64 -1.29
CA VAL A 411 22.32 7.17 -1.69
C VAL A 411 22.43 8.51 -2.43
N ALA A 412 23.62 9.15 -2.39
CA ALA A 412 23.83 10.44 -3.04
C ALA A 412 23.96 10.29 -4.56
N GLY A 413 23.18 11.07 -5.31
CA GLY A 413 23.36 11.22 -6.77
C GLY A 413 24.64 11.99 -7.11
N TYR A 414 25.00 12.98 -6.28
CA TYR A 414 26.28 13.69 -6.37
C TYR A 414 26.98 13.74 -5.03
N GLY A 415 28.27 13.38 -5.00
CA GLY A 415 29.10 13.41 -3.80
C GLY A 415 30.30 14.33 -3.96
N ILE A 416 30.52 15.22 -2.99
CA ILE A 416 31.72 16.07 -2.91
C ILE A 416 32.49 15.67 -1.65
N VAL A 417 33.70 15.14 -1.86
CA VAL A 417 34.64 14.86 -0.76
C VAL A 417 35.44 16.12 -0.49
N GLY A 418 35.19 16.77 0.64
CA GLY A 418 35.82 18.05 0.95
C GLY A 418 35.33 18.70 2.22
N ASP A 419 35.91 19.86 2.50
CA ASP A 419 35.52 20.67 3.65
C ASP A 419 34.23 21.45 3.38
N LEU A 420 33.16 21.13 4.10
CA LEU A 420 31.86 21.81 3.96
C LEU A 420 31.97 23.33 4.16
N PHE A 421 32.89 23.81 5.00
CA PHE A 421 33.11 25.25 5.24
C PHE A 421 33.71 25.99 4.04
N LYS A 422 34.28 25.27 3.07
CA LYS A 422 34.79 25.84 1.82
C LYS A 422 33.83 25.58 0.67
N VAL A 423 33.28 24.37 0.61
CA VAL A 423 32.40 23.93 -0.48
C VAL A 423 31.06 24.67 -0.44
N VAL A 424 30.40 24.77 0.72
CA VAL A 424 29.07 25.39 0.81
C VAL A 424 29.12 26.88 0.43
N PRO A 425 30.02 27.72 0.98
CA PRO A 425 30.12 29.11 0.55
C PRO A 425 30.49 29.31 -0.92
N ALA A 426 31.33 28.43 -1.48
CA ALA A 426 31.69 28.48 -2.90
C ALA A 426 30.46 28.22 -3.79
N ILE A 427 29.62 27.25 -3.43
CA ILE A 427 28.34 26.99 -4.12
C ILE A 427 27.41 28.19 -3.99
N THR A 428 27.25 28.75 -2.79
CA THR A 428 26.41 29.94 -2.56
C THR A 428 26.87 31.13 -3.41
N SER A 429 28.19 31.35 -3.49
CA SER A 429 28.78 32.47 -4.26
C SER A 429 28.53 32.29 -5.76
N TYR A 430 28.74 31.07 -6.27
CA TYR A 430 28.47 30.75 -7.67
C TYR A 430 26.98 30.84 -8.03
N LEU A 431 26.08 30.46 -7.11
CA LEU A 431 24.64 30.64 -7.28
C LEU A 431 24.24 32.12 -7.36
N ARG A 432 24.85 32.98 -6.53
CA ARG A 432 24.64 34.43 -6.59
C ARG A 432 25.11 35.02 -7.91
N GLU A 433 26.28 34.61 -8.41
CA GLU A 433 26.77 35.03 -9.73
C GLU A 433 25.82 34.60 -10.85
N LEU A 434 25.36 33.35 -10.85
CA LEU A 434 24.41 32.85 -11.86
C LEU A 434 23.07 33.58 -11.85
N LYS A 435 22.58 33.96 -10.66
CA LYS A 435 21.35 34.74 -10.52
C LYS A 435 21.53 36.20 -10.90
N GLY A 436 22.71 36.79 -10.67
CA GLY A 436 23.01 38.17 -11.05
C GLY A 436 23.27 38.36 -12.55
N VAL A 437 23.45 37.28 -13.31
CA VAL A 437 23.66 37.27 -14.77
C VAL A 437 22.35 37.05 -15.55
N ARG A 438 21.24 36.70 -14.87
CA ARG A 438 19.88 36.68 -15.43
C ARG A 438 19.12 37.94 -15.06
#